data_AF-A0A1S8A995-F1
#
_entry.id   AF-A0A1S8A995-F1
#
_cell.length_a   1.000
_cell.length_b   1.000
_cell.length_c   1.000
_cell.angle_alpha   90.00
_cell.angle_beta   90.00
_cell.angle_gamma   90.00
#
_symmetry.space_group_name_H-M   'P 1'
#
loop_
_entity.id
_entity.type
_entity.pdbx_description
1 polymer ?
#
loop_
_entity_poly.entity_id
_entity_poly.type
_entity_poly.pdbx_seq_one_letter_code
_entity_poly.pdbx_strand_id
1 'polypeptide(L)'
;MTGGDLGGNNDLCLLSLDGGGVRGLSSLYILRCIMVKMNAERQKRGESDAKPCEVFDLIGGTSTGGLIAILLGRLEMNVDECLTVFKDAMCEIFGRRVHSAKFKLRNGQLQHGFSPDKLKEAIQKALILKNIPIDEPYDNGQERTCRTFVVARRVESNSHVLIRDYTLSGEENYDKLTIVEAALATSAASTFFPPLEANGKLYVDGALGDNNPTPLVYQLAQDTWARDDGRLDSYLNCFISIGTGRPGFSGIESSALAFLSKTLKEIATQTEETEQKFAKTNRCLLNKPEEQVYFRFNVDSGLDSIGLEEHDKADVIEIATFNYLEQYQWRKFELGRCARRISQKQKPDNEWIKPPSATKFSNVPQRHRYFVGRDGDLDTLRRRLSPSTKTAESKPKSCLIHGMGGMGKTQLSRAYSDDSNYDFHFWV
;
A
#
# COMPACT_ATOMS: atom_id res chain seq x y z
N MET A 1 22.37 22.13 -23.82
CA MET A 1 21.50 20.96 -23.72
C MET A 1 21.30 20.66 -22.25
N THR A 2 20.24 21.22 -21.68
CA THR A 2 19.81 20.98 -20.30
C THR A 2 18.35 20.59 -20.41
N GLY A 3 18.08 19.29 -20.38
CA GLY A 3 16.72 18.78 -20.34
C GLY A 3 16.12 19.19 -19.00
N GLY A 4 15.17 20.12 -19.03
CA GLY A 4 14.35 20.45 -17.88
C GLY A 4 13.46 19.26 -17.57
N ASP A 5 13.60 18.75 -16.35
CA ASP A 5 12.81 17.66 -15.79
C ASP A 5 11.35 18.13 -15.63
N LEU A 6 10.42 17.33 -16.13
CA LEU A 6 8.99 17.55 -15.96
C LEU A 6 8.61 17.06 -14.55
N GLY A 7 8.58 17.98 -13.59
CA GLY A 7 8.31 17.71 -12.18
C GLY A 7 6.91 17.15 -11.90
N GLY A 8 6.79 15.83 -11.92
CA GLY A 8 5.84 15.10 -11.07
C GLY A 8 6.57 14.66 -9.81
N ASN A 9 6.02 14.95 -8.63
CA ASN A 9 6.65 14.64 -7.34
C ASN A 9 6.51 13.13 -7.05
N ASN A 10 7.39 12.31 -7.63
CA ASN A 10 7.45 10.85 -7.47
C ASN A 10 8.00 10.47 -6.08
N ASP A 11 7.20 10.64 -5.03
CA ASP A 11 7.63 10.40 -3.64
C ASP A 11 6.86 9.29 -2.92
N LEU A 12 5.78 8.75 -3.51
CA LEU A 12 4.94 7.78 -2.81
C LEU A 12 5.61 6.41 -2.71
N CYS A 13 5.67 5.89 -1.49
CA CYS A 13 6.17 4.58 -1.14
C CYS A 13 5.05 3.75 -0.52
N LEU A 14 4.69 2.63 -1.15
CA LEU A 14 3.62 1.74 -0.69
C LEU A 14 4.19 0.38 -0.27
N LEU A 15 3.59 -0.24 0.74
CA LEU A 15 3.93 -1.58 1.22
C LEU A 15 2.67 -2.46 1.29
N SER A 16 2.72 -3.62 0.67
CA SER A 16 1.70 -4.67 0.67
C SER A 16 2.27 -5.94 1.30
N LEU A 17 1.56 -6.52 2.27
CA LEU A 17 2.00 -7.68 3.03
C LEU A 17 0.96 -8.81 2.95
N ASP A 18 1.37 -9.96 2.42
CA ASP A 18 0.50 -11.12 2.30
C ASP A 18 0.17 -11.78 3.65
N GLY A 19 -0.94 -12.51 3.68
CA GLY A 19 -1.25 -13.44 4.76
C GLY A 19 -0.48 -14.75 4.65
N GLY A 20 -0.23 -15.41 5.79
CA GLY A 20 0.52 -16.68 5.80
C GLY A 20 1.00 -17.25 7.14
N GLY A 21 0.32 -16.98 8.25
CA GLY A 21 0.64 -17.58 9.55
C GLY A 21 2.06 -17.23 10.03
N VAL A 22 2.77 -18.19 10.64
CA VAL A 22 4.16 -18.01 11.10
C VAL A 22 5.11 -17.60 9.97
N ARG A 23 4.79 -17.91 8.71
CA ARG A 23 5.65 -17.57 7.55
C ARG A 23 5.74 -16.07 7.28
N GLY A 24 4.93 -15.24 7.94
CA GLY A 24 5.15 -13.78 7.99
C GLY A 24 6.51 -13.38 8.55
N LEU A 25 7.20 -14.26 9.28
CA LEU A 25 8.62 -14.08 9.62
C LEU A 25 9.47 -13.86 8.36
N SER A 26 9.21 -14.59 7.28
CA SER A 26 9.89 -14.39 5.99
C SER A 26 9.69 -12.97 5.47
N SER A 27 8.45 -12.46 5.54
CA SER A 27 8.13 -11.11 5.11
C SER A 27 8.88 -10.05 5.93
N LEU A 28 8.99 -10.26 7.25
CA LEU A 28 9.76 -9.40 8.14
C LEU A 28 11.26 -9.46 7.85
N TYR A 29 11.84 -10.63 7.60
CA TYR A 29 13.26 -10.76 7.23
C TYR A 29 13.57 -10.07 5.89
N ILE A 30 12.69 -10.21 4.89
CA ILE A 30 12.81 -9.49 3.60
C ILE A 30 12.78 -7.98 3.85
N LEU A 31 11.77 -7.49 4.60
CA LEU A 31 11.65 -6.07 4.90
C LEU A 31 12.85 -5.55 5.69
N ARG A 32 13.37 -6.34 6.64
CA ARG A 32 14.60 -6.01 7.40
C ARG A 32 15.77 -5.80 6.47
N CYS A 33 15.98 -6.69 5.49
CA CYS A 33 17.05 -6.53 4.51
C CYS A 33 16.88 -5.28 3.64
N ILE A 34 15.66 -4.94 3.25
CA ILE A 34 15.35 -3.70 2.52
C ILE A 34 15.69 -2.48 3.38
N MET A 35 15.16 -2.43 4.61
CA MET A 35 15.33 -1.31 5.53
C MET A 35 16.80 -1.10 5.94
N VAL A 36 17.54 -2.19 6.22
CA VAL A 36 18.98 -2.12 6.54
C VAL A 36 19.77 -1.53 5.36
N LYS A 37 19.52 -1.98 4.13
CA LYS A 37 20.21 -1.44 2.94
C LYS A 37 19.85 0.02 2.69
N MET A 38 18.58 0.37 2.88
CA MET A 38 18.08 1.73 2.70
C MET A 38 18.67 2.68 3.75
N ASN A 39 18.68 2.28 5.03
CA ASN A 39 19.29 3.04 6.12
C ASN A 39 20.82 3.16 5.97
N ALA A 40 21.50 2.15 5.42
CA ALA A 40 22.92 2.29 5.09
C ALA A 40 23.18 3.40 4.05
N GLU A 41 22.28 3.59 3.06
CA GLU A 41 22.37 4.72 2.13
C GLU A 41 22.08 6.07 2.81
N ARG A 42 21.15 6.11 3.78
CA ARG A 42 20.87 7.29 4.61
C ARG A 42 22.08 7.68 5.47
N GLN A 43 22.70 6.71 6.13
CA GLN A 43 23.89 6.91 6.96
C GLN A 43 25.07 7.47 6.16
N LYS A 44 25.26 7.04 4.91
CA LYS A 44 26.27 7.63 4.00
C LYS A 44 26.04 9.12 3.73
N ARG A 45 24.80 9.60 3.85
CA ARG A 45 24.42 11.01 3.72
C ARG A 45 24.34 11.74 5.07
N GLY A 46 24.70 11.08 6.17
CA GLY A 46 24.63 11.65 7.53
C GLY A 46 23.21 11.71 8.11
N GLU A 47 22.26 11.00 7.53
CA GLU A 47 20.88 10.92 8.03
C GLU A 47 20.74 9.78 9.06
N SER A 48 19.81 9.94 10.01
CA SER A 48 19.45 8.86 10.94
C SER A 48 18.67 7.75 10.24
N ASP A 49 18.73 6.56 10.82
CA ASP A 49 17.87 5.43 10.44
C ASP A 49 16.41 5.84 10.48
N ALA A 50 15.64 5.40 9.49
CA ALA A 50 14.20 5.51 9.48
C ALA A 50 13.51 4.18 9.79
N LYS A 51 12.32 4.31 10.36
CA LYS A 51 11.34 3.26 10.56
C LYS A 51 10.44 3.08 9.33
N PRO A 52 9.75 1.94 9.20
CA PRO A 52 8.81 1.72 8.11
C PRO A 52 7.73 2.81 7.97
N CYS A 53 7.13 3.27 9.07
CA CYS A 53 6.12 4.34 9.06
C CYS A 53 6.66 5.74 8.65
N GLU A 54 7.97 5.93 8.60
CA GLU A 54 8.58 7.19 8.15
C GLU A 54 8.93 7.15 6.65
N VAL A 55 8.95 5.96 6.04
CA VAL A 55 9.29 5.79 4.63
C VAL A 55 8.09 5.41 3.78
N PHE A 56 7.16 4.59 4.28
CA PHE A 56 5.95 4.20 3.56
C PHE A 56 4.80 5.16 3.89
N ASP A 57 4.10 5.61 2.84
CA ASP A 57 2.89 6.44 2.97
C ASP A 57 1.64 5.58 3.20
N LEU A 58 1.67 4.32 2.74
CA LEU A 58 0.61 3.35 2.93
C LEU A 58 1.20 1.96 3.22
N ILE A 59 0.75 1.34 4.30
CA ILE A 59 1.02 -0.06 4.62
C ILE A 59 -0.31 -0.81 4.69
N GLY A 60 -0.50 -1.80 3.81
CA GLY A 60 -1.67 -2.67 3.80
C GLY A 60 -1.29 -4.12 4.00
N GLY A 61 -2.14 -4.87 4.71
CA GLY A 61 -1.88 -6.29 4.94
C GLY A 61 -3.13 -7.14 5.15
N THR A 62 -3.01 -8.43 4.84
CA THR A 62 -4.05 -9.44 5.08
C THR A 62 -3.55 -10.49 6.06
N SER A 63 -4.42 -11.00 6.93
CA SER A 63 -4.06 -12.00 7.95
C SER A 63 -2.83 -11.58 8.77
N THR A 64 -1.83 -12.47 8.92
CA THR A 64 -0.50 -12.15 9.44
C THR A 64 0.10 -10.86 8.87
N GLY A 65 -0.01 -10.63 7.56
CA GLY A 65 0.47 -9.39 6.93
C GLY A 65 -0.23 -8.16 7.49
N GLY A 66 -1.52 -8.28 7.85
CA GLY A 66 -2.29 -7.25 8.55
C GLY A 66 -1.78 -7.01 9.97
N LEU A 67 -1.44 -8.07 10.72
CA LEU A 67 -0.78 -7.93 12.03
C LEU A 67 0.55 -7.18 11.92
N ILE A 68 1.38 -7.54 10.93
CA ILE A 68 2.64 -6.85 10.67
C ILE A 68 2.40 -5.39 10.27
N ALA A 69 1.38 -5.11 9.43
CA ALA A 69 1.01 -3.75 9.06
C ALA A 69 0.63 -2.90 10.29
N ILE A 70 -0.15 -3.46 11.23
CA ILE A 70 -0.50 -2.79 12.49
C ILE A 70 0.76 -2.49 13.32
N LEU A 71 1.66 -3.45 13.49
CA LEU A 71 2.88 -3.28 14.30
C LEU A 71 3.81 -2.20 13.71
N LEU A 72 4.01 -2.22 12.38
CA LEU A 72 4.93 -1.32 11.69
C LEU A 72 4.36 0.08 11.44
N GLY A 73 3.11 0.16 11.01
CA GLY A 73 2.43 1.41 10.67
C GLY A 73 1.78 2.04 11.88
N ARG A 74 0.75 1.38 12.44
CA ARG A 74 -0.09 1.95 13.50
C ARG A 74 0.60 2.06 14.87
N LEU A 75 1.51 1.14 15.18
CA LEU A 75 2.31 1.11 16.42
C LEU A 75 3.73 1.68 16.22
N GLU A 76 4.06 2.10 14.99
CA GLU A 76 5.32 2.78 14.64
C GLU A 76 6.57 2.06 15.16
N MET A 77 6.55 0.71 15.08
CA MET A 77 7.69 -0.12 15.44
C MET A 77 8.71 -0.13 14.30
N ASN A 78 9.99 -0.20 14.67
CA ASN A 78 11.00 -0.61 13.70
C ASN A 78 10.88 -2.12 13.39
N VAL A 79 11.59 -2.60 12.36
CA VAL A 79 11.44 -4.00 11.91
C VAL A 79 11.92 -5.00 12.97
N ASP A 80 12.98 -4.69 13.72
CA ASP A 80 13.50 -5.59 14.75
C ASP A 80 12.55 -5.70 15.96
N GLU A 81 11.97 -4.58 16.41
CA GLU A 81 10.91 -4.55 17.42
C GLU A 81 9.71 -5.39 16.98
N CYS A 82 9.24 -5.18 15.75
CA CYS A 82 8.14 -5.92 15.17
C CYS A 82 8.45 -7.42 15.09
N LEU A 83 9.68 -7.79 14.75
CA LEU A 83 10.10 -9.19 14.65
C LEU A 83 10.12 -9.89 16.01
N THR A 84 10.58 -9.21 17.06
CA THR A 84 10.49 -9.72 18.44
C THR A 84 9.03 -9.92 18.86
N VAL A 85 8.20 -8.88 18.76
CA VAL A 85 6.78 -8.96 19.14
C VAL A 85 6.04 -10.03 18.34
N PHE A 86 6.33 -10.13 17.04
CA PHE A 86 5.71 -11.14 16.18
C PHE A 86 6.14 -12.57 16.56
N LYS A 87 7.43 -12.82 16.82
CA LYS A 87 7.91 -14.13 17.28
C LYS A 87 7.26 -14.55 18.60
N ASP A 88 7.19 -13.64 19.55
CA ASP A 88 6.58 -13.90 20.85
C ASP A 88 5.08 -14.19 20.70
N ALA A 89 4.37 -13.40 19.88
CA ALA A 89 2.96 -13.63 19.57
C ALA A 89 2.73 -15.01 18.94
N MET A 90 3.51 -15.38 17.91
CA MET A 90 3.41 -16.69 17.26
C MET A 90 3.69 -17.83 18.26
N CYS A 91 4.68 -17.67 19.15
CA CYS A 91 4.99 -18.61 20.20
C CYS A 91 3.85 -18.76 21.22
N GLU A 92 3.23 -17.66 21.64
CA GLU A 92 2.10 -17.73 22.58
C GLU A 92 0.89 -18.39 21.95
N ILE A 93 0.53 -17.96 20.72
CA ILE A 93 -0.61 -18.47 19.95
C ILE A 93 -0.44 -19.98 19.69
N PHE A 94 0.71 -20.39 19.14
CA PHE A 94 0.94 -21.74 18.62
C PHE A 94 1.77 -22.67 19.52
N GLY A 95 2.40 -22.16 20.58
CA GLY A 95 3.42 -22.89 21.37
C GLY A 95 2.90 -23.97 22.32
N ARG A 96 1.60 -23.99 22.64
CA ARG A 96 1.01 -25.18 23.26
C ARG A 96 0.60 -26.15 22.16
N ARG A 97 1.39 -27.22 21.99
CA ARG A 97 0.90 -28.45 21.37
C ARG A 97 -0.35 -28.87 22.14
N VAL A 98 -1.53 -28.52 21.62
CA VAL A 98 -2.76 -29.21 22.01
C VAL A 98 -2.50 -30.64 21.60
N HIS A 99 -2.22 -31.51 22.58
CA HIS A 99 -2.11 -32.94 22.37
C HIS A 99 -3.34 -33.37 21.56
N SER A 100 -3.13 -33.60 20.26
CA SER A 100 -4.17 -33.92 19.31
C SER A 100 -5.29 -32.88 19.25
N ALA A 101 -5.24 -31.97 18.26
CA ALA A 101 -6.44 -31.31 17.74
C ALA A 101 -7.38 -32.37 17.12
N LYS A 102 -7.97 -33.23 17.96
CA LYS A 102 -9.14 -34.01 17.60
C LYS A 102 -10.27 -33.00 17.54
N PHE A 103 -10.72 -32.71 16.32
CA PHE A 103 -12.00 -32.08 16.05
C PHE A 103 -13.07 -32.79 16.88
N LYS A 104 -13.44 -32.22 18.03
CA LYS A 104 -14.57 -32.71 18.81
C LYS A 104 -15.78 -31.92 18.35
N LEU A 105 -16.62 -32.54 17.54
CA LEU A 105 -18.02 -32.15 17.48
C LEU A 105 -18.61 -32.38 18.87
N ARG A 106 -18.82 -31.32 19.64
CA ARG A 106 -19.65 -31.36 20.85
C ARG A 106 -20.87 -30.52 20.52
N ASN A 107 -22.03 -31.17 20.42
CA ASN A 107 -23.33 -30.54 20.15
C ASN A 107 -23.46 -29.85 18.77
N GLY A 108 -22.72 -30.29 17.75
CA GLY A 108 -22.86 -29.75 16.38
C GLY A 108 -22.15 -28.41 16.12
N GLN A 109 -21.35 -27.91 17.07
CA GLN A 109 -20.52 -26.71 16.89
C GLN A 109 -19.05 -27.08 16.57
N LEU A 110 -18.44 -26.37 15.62
CA LEU A 110 -17.02 -26.48 15.27
C LEU A 110 -16.16 -25.93 16.42
N GLN A 111 -15.17 -26.69 16.88
CA GLN A 111 -14.11 -26.18 17.75
C GLN A 111 -12.98 -25.62 16.90
N HIS A 112 -12.64 -24.35 17.10
CA HIS A 112 -11.49 -23.69 16.47
C HIS A 112 -10.17 -24.19 17.09
N GLY A 113 -9.10 -24.23 16.28
CA GLY A 113 -7.81 -24.79 16.70
C GLY A 113 -7.08 -23.99 17.79
N PHE A 114 -7.31 -22.67 17.86
CA PHE A 114 -6.61 -21.76 18.76
C PHE A 114 -7.57 -20.79 19.47
N SER A 115 -7.18 -20.32 20.66
CA SER A 115 -7.95 -19.30 21.39
C SER A 115 -7.64 -17.91 20.84
N PRO A 116 -8.67 -17.10 20.50
CA PRO A 116 -8.49 -15.70 20.14
C PRO A 116 -7.93 -14.86 21.31
N ASP A 117 -8.10 -15.31 22.55
CA ASP A 117 -7.62 -14.60 23.75
C ASP A 117 -6.10 -14.44 23.73
N LYS A 118 -5.37 -15.44 23.21
CA LYS A 118 -3.91 -15.36 23.14
C LYS A 118 -3.42 -14.33 22.13
N LEU A 119 -4.07 -14.26 20.97
CA LEU A 119 -3.76 -13.22 19.98
C LEU A 119 -4.10 -11.85 20.56
N LYS A 120 -5.25 -11.73 21.23
CA LYS A 120 -5.65 -10.52 21.95
C LYS A 120 -4.61 -10.09 23.00
N GLU A 121 -4.18 -11.01 23.86
CA GLU A 121 -3.15 -10.77 24.88
C GLU A 121 -1.81 -10.31 24.25
N ALA A 122 -1.38 -10.94 23.16
CA ALA A 122 -0.16 -10.57 22.46
C ALA A 122 -0.23 -9.13 21.89
N ILE A 123 -1.37 -8.75 21.29
CA ILE A 123 -1.56 -7.37 20.80
C ILE A 123 -1.65 -6.39 21.96
N GLN A 124 -2.33 -6.74 23.05
CA GLN A 124 -2.39 -5.88 24.24
C GLN A 124 -1.00 -5.65 24.87
N LYS A 125 -0.13 -6.67 24.91
CA LYS A 125 1.27 -6.51 25.33
C LYS A 125 2.02 -5.53 24.42
N ALA A 126 1.82 -5.62 23.10
CA ALA A 126 2.41 -4.69 22.15
C ALA A 126 1.93 -3.24 22.37
N LEU A 127 0.64 -3.05 22.66
CA LEU A 127 0.07 -1.73 22.99
C LEU A 127 0.67 -1.16 24.28
N ILE A 128 0.77 -1.98 25.33
CA ILE A 128 1.38 -1.58 26.62
C ILE A 128 2.84 -1.17 26.41
N LEU A 129 3.61 -1.93 25.62
CA LEU A 129 5.01 -1.60 25.30
C LEU A 129 5.13 -0.24 24.61
N LYS A 130 4.13 0.15 23.81
CA LYS A 130 4.07 1.43 23.11
C LYS A 130 3.35 2.55 23.88
N ASN A 131 2.94 2.29 25.13
CA ASN A 131 2.12 3.21 25.95
C ASN A 131 0.81 3.63 25.27
N ILE A 132 0.17 2.71 24.55
CA ILE A 132 -1.13 2.94 23.89
C ILE A 132 -2.23 2.24 24.71
N PRO A 133 -3.38 2.90 24.96
CA PRO A 133 -4.52 2.26 25.63
C PRO A 133 -4.99 0.99 24.91
N ILE A 134 -5.43 -0.02 25.67
CA ILE A 134 -5.86 -1.31 25.10
C ILE A 134 -7.16 -1.22 24.29
N ASP A 135 -7.98 -0.20 24.57
CA ASP A 135 -9.24 0.13 23.92
C ASP A 135 -9.08 1.27 22.90
N GLU A 136 -7.84 1.63 22.54
CA GLU A 136 -7.54 2.64 21.54
C GLU A 136 -8.24 2.31 20.20
N PRO A 137 -9.03 3.25 19.65
CA PRO A 137 -9.59 3.14 18.32
C PRO A 137 -8.49 2.94 17.26
N TYR A 138 -8.74 2.06 16.30
CA TYR A 138 -7.79 1.85 15.20
C TYR A 138 -7.59 3.15 14.43
N ASP A 139 -8.68 3.80 14.02
CA ASP A 139 -8.73 5.21 13.63
C ASP A 139 -9.10 6.07 14.85
N ASN A 140 -8.11 6.74 15.42
CA ASN A 140 -8.28 7.64 16.56
C ASN A 140 -8.42 9.13 16.15
N GLY A 141 -8.61 9.40 14.85
CA GLY A 141 -8.74 10.76 14.31
C GLY A 141 -7.44 11.58 14.27
N GLN A 142 -6.30 11.02 14.68
CA GLN A 142 -5.00 11.69 14.54
C GLN A 142 -4.46 11.53 13.12
N GLU A 143 -3.97 12.63 12.55
CA GLU A 143 -3.28 12.58 11.27
C GLU A 143 -1.92 11.89 11.41
N ARG A 144 -1.62 11.00 10.45
CA ARG A 144 -0.38 10.22 10.38
C ARG A 144 0.23 10.36 9.00
N THR A 145 1.57 10.35 8.96
CA THR A 145 2.32 10.33 7.70
C THR A 145 2.20 8.99 6.99
N CYS A 146 2.23 7.89 7.76
CA CYS A 146 1.97 6.55 7.26
C CYS A 146 0.53 6.16 7.57
N ARG A 147 -0.22 5.84 6.53
CA ARG A 147 -1.56 5.29 6.62
C ARG A 147 -1.49 3.77 6.68
N THR A 148 -2.33 3.16 7.49
CA THR A 148 -2.36 1.71 7.67
C THR A 148 -3.76 1.17 7.46
N PHE A 149 -3.87 0.02 6.81
CA PHE A 149 -5.12 -0.73 6.80
C PHE A 149 -4.88 -2.23 6.85
N VAL A 150 -5.91 -2.94 7.31
CA VAL A 150 -5.96 -4.41 7.27
C VAL A 150 -7.17 -4.89 6.50
N VAL A 151 -7.04 -6.04 5.87
CA VAL A 151 -8.13 -6.67 5.11
C VAL A 151 -8.82 -7.72 5.96
N ALA A 152 -10.12 -7.54 6.15
CA ALA A 152 -11.02 -8.56 6.68
C ALA A 152 -12.16 -8.81 5.69
N ARG A 153 -13.02 -9.78 5.99
CA ARG A 153 -14.23 -10.07 5.21
C ARG A 153 -15.44 -10.09 6.13
N ARG A 154 -16.53 -9.45 5.72
CA ARG A 154 -17.81 -9.55 6.44
C ARG A 154 -18.53 -10.83 6.05
N VAL A 155 -18.99 -11.59 7.04
CA VAL A 155 -19.61 -12.90 6.81
C VAL A 155 -20.95 -12.76 6.07
N GLU A 156 -21.75 -11.77 6.43
CA GLU A 156 -23.12 -11.60 5.96
C GLU A 156 -23.18 -11.23 4.47
N SER A 157 -22.30 -10.33 4.03
CA SER A 157 -22.22 -9.87 2.64
C SER A 157 -21.21 -10.66 1.80
N ASN A 158 -20.37 -11.48 2.43
CA ASN A 158 -19.23 -12.15 1.81
C ASN A 158 -18.36 -11.17 1.00
N SER A 159 -18.15 -9.95 1.52
CA SER A 159 -17.36 -8.90 0.88
C SER A 159 -16.16 -8.53 1.74
N HIS A 160 -15.02 -8.20 1.10
CA HIS A 160 -13.89 -7.65 1.85
C HIS A 160 -14.25 -6.29 2.45
N VAL A 161 -13.51 -5.92 3.49
CA VAL A 161 -13.57 -4.63 4.14
C VAL A 161 -12.15 -4.19 4.48
N LEU A 162 -11.87 -2.92 4.21
CA LEU A 162 -10.60 -2.29 4.56
C LEU A 162 -10.79 -1.56 5.88
N ILE A 163 -10.30 -2.15 6.96
CA ILE A 163 -10.30 -1.52 8.27
C ILE A 163 -9.08 -0.61 8.31
N ARG A 164 -9.29 0.71 8.41
CA ARG A 164 -8.26 1.76 8.22
C ARG A 164 -7.99 2.51 9.52
N ASP A 165 -6.75 2.93 9.73
CA ASP A 165 -6.35 3.80 10.86
C ASP A 165 -6.50 5.31 10.59
N TYR A 166 -7.19 5.62 9.51
CA TYR A 166 -7.43 6.96 8.99
C TYR A 166 -8.79 7.03 8.29
N THR A 167 -9.34 8.23 8.22
CA THR A 167 -10.56 8.52 7.48
C THR A 167 -10.21 9.08 6.10
N LEU A 168 -10.87 8.58 5.05
CA LEU A 168 -10.80 9.20 3.72
C LEU A 168 -11.73 10.40 3.64
N SER A 169 -11.25 11.50 3.04
CA SER A 169 -12.08 12.68 2.82
C SER A 169 -13.32 12.32 1.99
N GLY A 170 -14.51 12.61 2.54
CA GLY A 170 -15.80 12.31 1.92
C GLY A 170 -16.35 10.90 2.19
N GLU A 171 -15.67 10.08 2.99
CA GLU A 171 -16.13 8.75 3.38
C GLU A 171 -16.27 8.63 4.91
N GLU A 172 -17.35 8.03 5.37
CA GLU A 172 -17.43 7.60 6.77
C GLU A 172 -16.65 6.30 6.98
N ASN A 173 -15.82 6.27 8.02
CA ASN A 173 -15.22 5.03 8.51
C ASN A 173 -16.27 4.26 9.34
N TYR A 174 -17.06 3.41 8.66
CA TYR A 174 -18.20 2.71 9.26
C TYR A 174 -17.83 1.64 10.30
N ASP A 175 -16.58 1.18 10.29
CA ASP A 175 -16.11 0.12 11.19
C ASP A 175 -15.16 0.73 12.23
N LYS A 176 -15.77 1.34 13.24
CA LYS A 176 -15.07 1.86 14.42
C LYS A 176 -14.63 0.70 15.32
N LEU A 177 -13.55 0.05 14.91
CA LEU A 177 -12.90 -1.02 15.65
C LEU A 177 -11.71 -0.45 16.44
N THR A 178 -11.41 -1.06 17.57
CA THR A 178 -10.15 -0.87 18.29
C THR A 178 -8.98 -1.50 17.53
N ILE A 179 -7.74 -1.15 17.89
CA ILE A 179 -6.55 -1.79 17.30
C ILE A 179 -6.59 -3.32 17.50
N VAL A 180 -7.02 -3.77 18.69
CA VAL A 180 -7.15 -5.18 19.03
C VAL A 180 -8.19 -5.86 18.15
N GLU A 181 -9.36 -5.25 17.97
CA GLU A 181 -10.41 -5.79 17.11
C GLU A 181 -9.99 -5.85 15.64
N ALA A 182 -9.30 -4.83 15.12
CA ALA A 182 -8.76 -4.86 13.76
C ALA A 182 -7.79 -6.04 13.56
N ALA A 183 -6.90 -6.27 14.54
CA ALA A 183 -5.96 -7.39 14.54
C ALA A 183 -6.67 -8.77 14.59
N LEU A 184 -7.72 -8.88 15.41
CA LEU A 184 -8.53 -10.11 15.49
C LEU A 184 -9.33 -10.35 14.21
N ALA A 185 -9.96 -9.30 13.65
CA ALA A 185 -10.77 -9.38 12.43
C ALA A 185 -9.95 -9.88 11.24
N THR A 186 -8.76 -9.30 11.02
CA THR A 186 -7.90 -9.72 9.91
C THR A 186 -7.36 -11.13 10.09
N SER A 187 -7.23 -11.63 11.34
CA SER A 187 -6.62 -12.93 11.64
C SER A 187 -7.63 -14.05 11.88
N ALA A 188 -8.93 -13.77 11.77
CA ALA A 188 -10.03 -14.69 12.07
C ALA A 188 -10.20 -15.78 10.99
N ALA A 189 -9.16 -16.56 10.75
CA ALA A 189 -9.15 -17.65 9.77
C ALA A 189 -10.01 -18.79 10.29
N SER A 190 -11.05 -19.19 9.55
CA SER A 190 -12.13 -20.08 10.00
C SER A 190 -11.68 -21.42 10.60
N THR A 191 -10.50 -21.92 10.23
CA THR A 191 -9.90 -23.15 10.77
C THR A 191 -9.10 -22.94 12.07
N PHE A 192 -8.60 -21.73 12.31
CA PHE A 192 -7.71 -21.41 13.42
C PHE A 192 -8.40 -20.61 14.52
N PHE A 193 -9.19 -19.61 14.16
CA PHE A 193 -9.83 -18.69 15.08
C PHE A 193 -11.32 -18.53 14.76
N PRO A 194 -12.18 -18.26 15.77
CA PRO A 194 -13.56 -17.88 15.53
C PRO A 194 -13.66 -16.52 14.81
N PRO A 195 -14.76 -16.26 14.09
CA PRO A 195 -15.08 -14.92 13.61
C PRO A 195 -15.09 -13.91 14.76
N LEU A 196 -14.66 -12.68 14.49
CA LEU A 196 -14.83 -11.57 15.42
C LEU A 196 -16.25 -11.01 15.28
N GLU A 197 -16.98 -10.90 16.38
CA GLU A 197 -18.22 -10.14 16.44
C GLU A 197 -17.94 -8.75 17.02
N ALA A 198 -18.19 -7.69 16.24
CA ALA A 198 -18.02 -6.31 16.68
C ALA A 198 -19.04 -5.40 16.00
N ASN A 199 -19.64 -4.48 16.76
CA ASN A 199 -20.66 -3.56 16.26
C ASN A 199 -21.81 -4.23 15.50
N GLY A 200 -22.24 -5.43 15.94
CA GLY A 200 -23.32 -6.22 15.31
C GLY A 200 -22.97 -6.82 13.94
N LYS A 201 -21.67 -6.92 13.60
CA LYS A 201 -21.16 -7.51 12.36
C LYS A 201 -20.18 -8.63 12.68
N LEU A 202 -20.12 -9.64 11.81
CA LEU A 202 -19.15 -10.73 11.90
C LEU A 202 -18.02 -10.57 10.88
N TYR A 203 -16.78 -10.64 11.35
CA TYR A 203 -15.57 -10.53 10.55
C TYR A 203 -14.79 -11.84 10.54
N VAL A 204 -14.29 -12.21 9.37
CA VAL A 204 -13.37 -13.32 9.15
C VAL A 204 -12.14 -12.86 8.36
N ASP A 205 -11.09 -13.69 8.34
CA ASP A 205 -9.85 -13.41 7.63
C ASP A 205 -10.09 -13.15 6.13
N GLY A 206 -9.43 -12.11 5.60
CA GLY A 206 -9.46 -11.74 4.18
C GLY A 206 -8.64 -12.66 3.27
N ALA A 207 -7.89 -13.63 3.81
CA ALA A 207 -7.03 -14.52 3.05
C ALA A 207 -7.78 -15.28 1.94
N LEU A 208 -9.06 -15.62 2.16
CA LEU A 208 -9.91 -16.12 1.09
C LEU A 208 -10.46 -14.94 0.29
N GLY A 209 -9.90 -14.68 -0.90
CA GLY A 209 -10.23 -13.49 -1.69
C GLY A 209 -9.03 -12.59 -1.94
N ASP A 210 -8.39 -12.19 -0.85
CA ASP A 210 -7.54 -11.00 -0.81
C ASP A 210 -6.25 -11.25 -0.01
N ASN A 211 -5.73 -12.49 -0.03
CA ASN A 211 -4.47 -12.84 0.68
C ASN A 211 -3.26 -12.03 0.22
N ASN A 212 -3.20 -11.67 -1.07
CA ASN A 212 -2.27 -10.70 -1.61
C ASN A 212 -3.01 -9.35 -1.75
N PRO A 213 -2.87 -8.41 -0.79
CA PRO A 213 -3.61 -7.16 -0.82
C PRO A 213 -3.04 -6.13 -1.82
N THR A 214 -2.08 -6.49 -2.66
CA THR A 214 -1.43 -5.57 -3.61
C THR A 214 -2.42 -4.77 -4.46
N PRO A 215 -3.47 -5.36 -5.07
CA PRO A 215 -4.46 -4.57 -5.80
C PRO A 215 -5.22 -3.59 -4.91
N LEU A 216 -5.54 -3.99 -3.68
CA LEU A 216 -6.27 -3.14 -2.72
C LEU A 216 -5.41 -1.98 -2.24
N VAL A 217 -4.11 -2.21 -1.97
CA VAL A 217 -3.14 -1.15 -1.64
C VAL A 217 -3.03 -0.15 -2.78
N TYR A 218 -2.89 -0.63 -4.02
CA TYR A 218 -2.78 0.22 -5.19
C TYR A 218 -4.05 1.05 -5.43
N GLN A 219 -5.22 0.40 -5.35
CA GLN A 219 -6.51 1.06 -5.51
C GLN A 219 -6.72 2.12 -4.42
N LEU A 220 -6.48 1.78 -3.15
CA LEU A 220 -6.65 2.72 -2.05
C LEU A 220 -5.69 3.90 -2.15
N ALA A 221 -4.48 3.68 -2.67
CA ALA A 221 -3.54 4.75 -2.96
C ALA A 221 -4.01 5.64 -4.13
N GLN A 222 -4.59 5.06 -5.18
CA GLN A 222 -5.22 5.83 -6.27
C GLN A 222 -6.35 6.70 -5.74
N ASP A 223 -7.25 6.10 -4.96
CA ASP A 223 -8.38 6.77 -4.33
C ASP A 223 -7.95 7.80 -3.28
N THR A 224 -6.69 7.79 -2.85
CA THR A 224 -6.15 8.75 -1.89
C THR A 224 -5.41 9.90 -2.57
N TRP A 225 -4.44 9.59 -3.41
CA TRP A 225 -3.45 10.56 -3.92
C TRP A 225 -3.61 10.88 -5.41
N ALA A 226 -4.39 10.09 -6.16
CA ALA A 226 -4.61 10.28 -7.59
C ALA A 226 -6.10 10.42 -7.94
N ARG A 227 -6.91 11.02 -7.05
CA ARG A 227 -8.36 11.20 -7.24
C ARG A 227 -8.71 11.98 -8.51
N ASP A 228 -7.86 12.94 -8.87
CA ASP A 228 -8.15 13.91 -9.93
C ASP A 228 -7.85 13.37 -11.34
N ASP A 229 -6.87 12.48 -11.50
CA ASP A 229 -6.42 11.99 -12.80
C ASP A 229 -6.29 10.46 -12.92
N GLY A 230 -6.37 9.74 -11.80
CA GLY A 230 -6.25 8.28 -11.70
C GLY A 230 -4.84 7.72 -11.91
N ARG A 231 -3.83 8.58 -12.12
CA ARG A 231 -2.48 8.19 -12.58
C ARG A 231 -1.49 8.01 -11.43
N LEU A 232 -1.78 7.08 -10.53
CA LEU A 232 -0.89 6.81 -9.38
C LEU A 232 0.53 6.44 -9.80
N ASP A 233 0.73 5.82 -10.96
CA ASP A 233 2.05 5.50 -11.51
C ASP A 233 2.97 6.73 -11.65
N SER A 234 2.41 7.92 -11.87
CA SER A 234 3.15 9.19 -11.98
C SER A 234 3.48 9.85 -10.64
N TYR A 235 3.13 9.21 -9.52
CA TYR A 235 3.44 9.66 -8.16
C TYR A 235 4.26 8.63 -7.37
N LEU A 236 4.38 7.40 -7.89
CA LEU A 236 5.04 6.30 -7.19
C LEU A 236 6.55 6.40 -7.29
N ASN A 237 7.19 6.52 -6.12
CA ASN A 237 8.61 6.24 -5.99
C ASN A 237 8.87 4.73 -5.90
N CYS A 238 8.09 4.03 -5.08
CA CYS A 238 8.29 2.60 -4.82
C CYS A 238 6.98 1.93 -4.37
N PHE A 239 6.71 0.73 -4.87
CA PHE A 239 5.63 -0.12 -4.38
C PHE A 239 6.18 -1.52 -4.14
N ILE A 240 6.19 -1.94 -2.88
CA ILE A 240 6.75 -3.21 -2.46
C ILE A 240 5.63 -4.13 -2.05
N SER A 241 5.63 -5.33 -2.61
CA SER A 241 4.74 -6.42 -2.24
C SER A 241 5.57 -7.58 -1.72
N ILE A 242 5.25 -8.07 -0.52
CA ILE A 242 6.01 -9.14 0.14
C ILE A 242 5.08 -10.32 0.47
N GLY A 243 5.39 -11.46 -0.14
CA GLY A 243 4.72 -12.73 0.12
C GLY A 243 5.27 -13.49 1.33
N THR A 244 4.55 -14.52 1.76
CA THR A 244 4.94 -15.40 2.87
C THR A 244 5.47 -16.77 2.40
N GLY A 245 6.00 -16.84 1.19
CA GLY A 245 6.43 -18.08 0.55
C GLY A 245 5.31 -18.85 -0.13
N ARG A 246 5.69 -19.71 -1.07
CA ARG A 246 4.76 -20.66 -1.71
C ARG A 246 4.57 -21.86 -0.79
N PRO A 247 3.32 -22.30 -0.51
CA PRO A 247 3.10 -23.56 0.18
C PRO A 247 3.40 -24.73 -0.77
N GLY A 248 3.98 -25.77 -0.18
CA GLY A 248 4.25 -27.05 -0.80
C GLY A 248 3.08 -28.00 -0.68
N PHE A 249 3.08 -28.99 -1.55
CA PHE A 249 2.19 -30.13 -1.45
C PHE A 249 2.68 -31.08 -0.34
N SER A 250 2.26 -30.87 0.90
CA SER A 250 2.34 -31.93 1.92
C SER A 250 1.03 -32.73 1.95
N GLY A 251 1.15 -34.04 1.78
CA GLY A 251 0.02 -34.97 1.80
C GLY A 251 -0.20 -35.57 3.18
N ILE A 252 -1.47 -35.69 3.58
CA ILE A 252 -2.17 -36.90 4.07
C ILE A 252 -3.42 -36.53 4.90
N GLU A 253 -4.36 -37.48 4.83
CA GLU A 253 -5.77 -37.51 5.12
C GLU A 253 -6.16 -37.43 6.61
N SER A 254 -6.87 -36.35 6.93
CA SER A 254 -8.04 -36.33 7.85
C SER A 254 -9.01 -35.27 7.32
N SER A 255 -10.32 -35.34 7.57
CA SER A 255 -11.29 -34.46 6.87
C SER A 255 -11.03 -32.96 7.07
N ALA A 256 -10.54 -32.57 8.24
CA ALA A 256 -10.30 -31.18 8.56
C ALA A 256 -8.89 -30.67 8.18
N LEU A 257 -7.85 -31.51 8.24
CA LEU A 257 -6.56 -31.20 7.60
C LEU A 257 -6.69 -31.20 6.07
N ALA A 258 -7.59 -32.01 5.50
CA ALA A 258 -7.96 -31.97 4.10
C ALA A 258 -8.67 -30.66 3.73
N PHE A 259 -9.57 -30.17 4.58
CA PHE A 259 -10.21 -28.86 4.40
C PHE A 259 -9.20 -27.71 4.49
N LEU A 260 -8.31 -27.72 5.49
CA LEU A 260 -7.25 -26.72 5.64
C LEU A 260 -6.28 -26.76 4.45
N SER A 261 -5.80 -27.93 4.04
CA SER A 261 -4.89 -28.06 2.89
C SER A 261 -5.54 -27.64 1.58
N LYS A 262 -6.83 -27.92 1.37
CA LYS A 262 -7.59 -27.40 0.23
C LYS A 262 -7.68 -25.87 0.27
N THR A 263 -8.06 -25.31 1.42
CA THR A 263 -8.15 -23.86 1.61
C THR A 263 -6.80 -23.18 1.38
N LEU A 264 -5.70 -23.76 1.89
CA LEU A 264 -4.34 -23.23 1.69
C LEU A 264 -3.90 -23.28 0.23
N LYS A 265 -4.26 -24.35 -0.49
CA LYS A 265 -4.02 -24.45 -1.94
C LYS A 265 -4.81 -23.37 -2.68
N GLU A 266 -6.08 -23.19 -2.37
CA GLU A 266 -6.92 -22.14 -2.98
C GLU A 266 -6.34 -20.75 -2.73
N ILE A 267 -5.96 -20.44 -1.48
CA ILE A 267 -5.31 -19.17 -1.11
C ILE A 267 -4.00 -18.98 -1.89
N ALA A 268 -3.16 -20.01 -1.98
CA ALA A 268 -1.88 -19.92 -2.68
C ALA A 268 -2.04 -19.69 -4.18
N THR A 269 -2.90 -20.49 -4.82
CA THR A 269 -3.25 -20.32 -6.23
C THR A 269 -3.79 -18.92 -6.48
N GLN A 270 -4.73 -18.46 -5.65
CA GLN A 270 -5.29 -17.12 -5.76
C GLN A 270 -4.24 -16.02 -5.55
N THR A 271 -3.31 -16.19 -4.61
CA THR A 271 -2.22 -15.25 -4.33
C THR A 271 -1.33 -15.08 -5.57
N GLU A 272 -0.95 -16.20 -6.21
CA GLU A 272 -0.15 -16.19 -7.44
C GLU A 272 -0.92 -15.61 -8.64
N GLU A 273 -2.19 -15.97 -8.81
CA GLU A 273 -3.05 -15.43 -9.86
C GLU A 273 -3.25 -13.91 -9.71
N THR A 274 -3.46 -13.45 -8.48
CA THR A 274 -3.60 -12.02 -8.14
C THR A 274 -2.34 -11.26 -8.50
N GLU A 275 -1.17 -11.80 -8.12
CA GLU A 275 0.12 -11.22 -8.46
C GLU A 275 0.33 -11.14 -9.98
N GLN A 276 0.10 -12.25 -10.70
CA GLN A 276 0.28 -12.28 -12.14
C GLN A 276 -0.69 -11.33 -12.86
N LYS A 277 -1.94 -11.25 -12.41
CA LYS A 277 -2.94 -10.34 -12.96
C LYS A 277 -2.56 -8.88 -12.71
N PHE A 278 -2.10 -8.55 -11.50
CA PHE A 278 -1.63 -7.22 -11.15
C PHE A 278 -0.44 -6.80 -12.01
N ALA A 279 0.59 -7.64 -12.09
CA ALA A 279 1.79 -7.40 -12.90
C ALA A 279 1.47 -7.22 -14.40
N LYS A 280 0.55 -8.02 -14.95
CA LYS A 280 0.10 -7.91 -16.36
C LYS A 280 -0.65 -6.60 -16.62
N THR A 281 -1.53 -6.21 -15.70
CA THR A 281 -2.40 -5.03 -15.86
C THR A 281 -1.63 -3.73 -15.61
N ASN A 282 -0.65 -3.76 -14.71
CA ASN A 282 0.16 -2.61 -14.30
C ASN A 282 1.60 -2.72 -14.81
N ARG A 283 1.77 -3.15 -16.07
CA ARG A 283 3.10 -3.36 -16.68
C ARG A 283 3.96 -2.10 -16.67
N CYS A 284 3.36 -0.91 -16.67
CA CYS A 284 4.08 0.36 -16.54
C CYS A 284 4.88 0.47 -15.22
N LEU A 285 4.48 -0.23 -14.15
CA LEU A 285 5.20 -0.24 -12.89
C LEU A 285 6.44 -1.16 -12.91
N LEU A 286 6.47 -2.06 -13.90
CA LEU A 286 7.50 -3.06 -14.16
C LEU A 286 8.31 -2.69 -15.41
N ASN A 287 8.51 -1.39 -15.65
CA ASN A 287 9.35 -0.88 -16.73
C ASN A 287 10.80 -1.40 -16.63
N LYS A 288 11.68 -0.88 -17.50
CA LYS A 288 13.10 -1.24 -17.47
C LYS A 288 13.69 -1.09 -16.06
N PRO A 289 14.75 -1.83 -15.71
CA PRO A 289 15.26 -1.89 -14.34
C PRO A 289 15.45 -0.54 -13.62
N GLU A 290 15.85 0.50 -14.34
CA GLU A 290 16.02 1.89 -13.90
C GLU A 290 14.70 2.63 -13.59
N GLU A 291 13.60 2.26 -14.23
CA GLU A 291 12.26 2.86 -14.10
C GLU A 291 11.30 1.97 -13.29
N GLN A 292 11.71 0.75 -12.94
CA GLN A 292 10.91 -0.16 -12.12
C GLN A 292 10.60 0.48 -10.76
N VAL A 293 9.30 0.58 -10.45
CA VAL A 293 8.79 1.08 -9.17
C VAL A 293 8.10 -0.02 -8.38
N TYR A 294 7.59 -1.07 -9.03
CA TYR A 294 6.96 -2.20 -8.36
C TYR A 294 7.93 -3.36 -8.14
N PHE A 295 7.99 -3.87 -6.91
CA PHE A 295 8.85 -4.98 -6.52
C PHE A 295 8.03 -6.03 -5.76
N ARG A 296 8.05 -7.27 -6.26
CA ARG A 296 7.44 -8.42 -5.58
C ARG A 296 8.52 -9.34 -5.05
N PHE A 297 8.59 -9.49 -3.73
CA PHE A 297 9.47 -10.45 -3.06
C PHE A 297 8.63 -11.58 -2.48
N ASN A 298 8.87 -12.81 -2.91
CA ASN A 298 8.17 -13.97 -2.37
C ASN A 298 9.07 -15.21 -2.47
N VAL A 299 9.36 -15.83 -1.33
CA VAL A 299 10.25 -17.00 -1.28
C VAL A 299 9.70 -18.12 -2.17
N ASP A 300 10.53 -18.56 -3.11
CA ASP A 300 10.17 -19.49 -4.18
C ASP A 300 10.35 -20.96 -3.79
N SER A 301 11.17 -21.26 -2.79
CA SER A 301 11.39 -22.61 -2.27
C SER A 301 11.88 -22.61 -0.81
N GLY A 302 11.61 -23.70 -0.10
CA GLY A 302 12.11 -23.93 1.26
C GLY A 302 11.13 -23.54 2.38
N LEU A 303 10.02 -22.88 2.05
CA LEU A 303 8.89 -22.63 2.98
C LEU A 303 7.70 -23.54 2.71
N ASP A 304 7.83 -24.42 1.72
CA ASP A 304 6.79 -25.25 1.16
C ASP A 304 6.20 -26.24 2.18
N SER A 305 7.05 -26.86 2.99
CA SER A 305 6.63 -27.86 3.98
C SER A 305 6.22 -27.26 5.32
N ILE A 306 6.29 -25.93 5.49
CA ILE A 306 6.08 -25.28 6.80
C ILE A 306 4.60 -24.96 6.95
N GLY A 307 3.98 -25.55 7.98
CA GLY A 307 2.60 -25.25 8.36
C GLY A 307 2.44 -23.81 8.88
N LEU A 308 1.21 -23.29 8.85
CA LEU A 308 0.94 -21.91 9.27
C LEU A 308 1.14 -21.69 10.79
N GLU A 309 1.08 -22.77 11.56
CA GLU A 309 1.18 -22.82 13.02
C GLU A 309 2.57 -23.27 13.52
N GLU A 310 3.48 -23.66 12.63
CA GLU A 310 4.77 -24.27 12.99
C GLU A 310 5.81 -23.23 13.44
N HIS A 311 5.53 -22.56 14.57
CA HIS A 311 6.42 -21.54 15.17
C HIS A 311 7.82 -22.07 15.52
N ASP A 312 7.98 -23.37 15.73
CA ASP A 312 9.26 -24.04 15.99
C ASP A 312 10.17 -24.10 14.75
N LYS A 313 9.68 -23.69 13.58
CA LYS A 313 10.44 -23.62 12.32
C LYS A 313 11.01 -22.22 12.02
N ALA A 314 11.03 -21.31 12.99
CA ALA A 314 11.55 -19.94 12.80
C ALA A 314 12.95 -19.89 12.15
N ASP A 315 13.89 -20.72 12.60
CA ASP A 315 15.26 -20.77 12.06
C ASP A 315 15.27 -21.25 10.59
N VAL A 316 14.40 -22.20 10.24
CA VAL A 316 14.27 -22.70 8.86
C VAL A 316 13.72 -21.60 7.95
N ILE A 317 12.74 -20.83 8.43
CA ILE A 317 12.16 -19.70 7.70
C ILE A 317 13.23 -18.63 7.45
N GLU A 318 14.03 -18.33 8.47
CA GLU A 318 15.13 -17.38 8.38
C GLU A 318 16.17 -17.79 7.32
N ILE A 319 16.66 -19.03 7.41
CA ILE A 319 17.65 -19.59 6.46
C ILE A 319 17.09 -19.60 5.03
N ALA A 320 15.86 -20.09 4.83
CA ALA A 320 15.24 -20.13 3.51
C ALA A 320 15.07 -18.72 2.92
N THR A 321 14.72 -17.74 3.76
CA THR A 321 14.56 -16.35 3.33
C THR A 321 15.89 -15.70 2.94
N PHE A 322 16.96 -15.92 3.72
CA PHE A 322 18.27 -15.41 3.35
C PHE A 322 18.82 -16.09 2.11
N ASN A 323 18.66 -17.40 1.97
CA ASN A 323 19.00 -18.11 0.74
C ASN A 323 18.23 -17.52 -0.46
N TYR A 324 16.93 -17.30 -0.33
CA TYR A 324 16.13 -16.64 -1.35
C TYR A 324 16.75 -15.30 -1.77
N LEU A 325 17.09 -14.41 -0.83
CA LEU A 325 17.64 -13.09 -1.11
C LEU A 325 19.07 -13.12 -1.65
N GLU A 326 19.85 -14.14 -1.29
CA GLU A 326 21.29 -14.18 -1.54
C GLU A 326 21.75 -15.12 -2.67
N GLN A 327 20.98 -16.15 -2.97
CA GLN A 327 21.37 -17.21 -3.89
C GLN A 327 21.66 -16.69 -5.30
N TYR A 328 20.89 -15.71 -5.76
CA TYR A 328 21.01 -15.18 -7.12
C TYR A 328 21.42 -13.71 -7.14
N GLN A 329 22.45 -13.40 -7.93
CA GLN A 329 22.95 -12.03 -8.11
C GLN A 329 21.85 -11.05 -8.55
N TRP A 330 20.98 -11.47 -9.49
CA TRP A 330 19.88 -10.63 -9.97
C TRP A 330 18.94 -10.18 -8.84
N ARG A 331 18.72 -11.04 -7.85
CA ARG A 331 17.85 -10.75 -6.70
C ARG A 331 18.55 -9.84 -5.69
N LYS A 332 19.85 -10.01 -5.46
CA LYS A 332 20.68 -9.03 -4.71
C LYS A 332 20.62 -7.65 -5.38
N PHE A 333 20.70 -7.58 -6.71
CA PHE A 333 20.58 -6.33 -7.46
C PHE A 333 19.18 -5.72 -7.37
N GLU A 334 18.12 -6.53 -7.51
CA GLU A 334 16.74 -6.08 -7.35
C GLU A 334 16.48 -5.51 -5.95
N LEU A 335 16.88 -6.24 -4.90
CA LEU A 335 16.81 -5.77 -3.52
C LEU A 335 17.57 -4.44 -3.32
N GLY A 336 18.76 -4.31 -3.91
CA GLY A 336 19.55 -3.09 -3.86
C GLY A 336 18.97 -1.93 -4.67
N ARG A 337 18.21 -2.19 -5.73
CA ARG A 337 17.47 -1.16 -6.48
C ARG A 337 16.26 -0.67 -5.68
N CYS A 338 15.48 -1.60 -5.14
CA CYS A 338 14.36 -1.31 -4.24
C CYS A 338 14.79 -0.42 -3.07
N ALA A 339 15.82 -0.82 -2.31
CA ALA A 339 16.33 -0.05 -1.18
C ALA A 339 16.83 1.35 -1.58
N ARG A 340 17.49 1.47 -2.74
CA ARG A 340 17.96 2.77 -3.25
C ARG A 340 16.81 3.72 -3.58
N ARG A 341 15.75 3.24 -4.24
CA ARG A 341 14.56 4.07 -4.54
C ARG A 341 13.93 4.62 -3.26
N ILE A 342 13.69 3.76 -2.27
CA ILE A 342 13.13 4.20 -0.97
C ILE A 342 14.05 5.23 -0.32
N SER A 343 15.37 5.01 -0.35
CA SER A 343 16.34 5.96 0.24
C SER A 343 16.36 7.33 -0.43
N GLN A 344 15.89 7.43 -1.67
CA GLN A 344 15.83 8.67 -2.46
C GLN A 344 14.51 9.42 -2.29
N LYS A 345 13.52 8.84 -1.58
CA LYS A 345 12.28 9.52 -1.22
C LYS A 345 12.63 10.85 -0.54
N GLN A 346 12.20 11.95 -1.13
CA GLN A 346 12.41 13.25 -0.51
C GLN A 346 11.50 13.34 0.71
N LYS A 347 12.00 13.93 1.81
CA LYS A 347 11.09 14.25 2.91
C LYS A 347 10.04 15.18 2.34
N PRO A 348 8.75 14.94 2.61
CA PRO A 348 7.75 15.93 2.28
C PRO A 348 8.16 17.25 2.93
N ASP A 349 8.55 18.26 2.15
CA ASP A 349 8.50 19.63 2.64
C ASP A 349 7.10 19.79 3.21
N ASN A 350 6.92 20.39 4.39
CA ASN A 350 5.61 20.54 5.07
C ASN A 350 4.51 21.28 4.24
N GLU A 351 4.72 21.46 2.93
CA GLU A 351 3.82 22.00 1.92
C GLU A 351 2.81 21.00 1.34
N TRP A 352 2.74 19.72 1.78
CA TRP A 352 1.69 18.78 1.34
C TRP A 352 0.26 19.16 1.76
N ILE A 353 0.07 20.31 2.43
CA ILE A 353 -1.24 20.91 2.75
C ILE A 353 -1.60 22.04 1.77
N LYS A 354 -0.83 22.29 0.70
CA LYS A 354 -1.31 23.14 -0.39
C LYS A 354 -1.85 22.25 -1.51
N PRO A 355 -3.15 22.32 -1.85
CA PRO A 355 -3.60 21.75 -3.12
C PRO A 355 -2.69 22.32 -4.21
N PRO A 356 -2.26 21.50 -5.20
CA PRO A 356 -1.39 21.97 -6.26
C PRO A 356 -2.00 23.25 -6.81
N SER A 357 -1.22 24.33 -6.81
CA SER A 357 -1.65 25.62 -7.36
C SER A 357 -2.16 25.34 -8.76
N ALA A 358 -3.48 25.38 -8.92
CA ALA A 358 -4.14 24.83 -10.09
C ALA A 358 -3.71 25.62 -11.32
N THR A 359 -2.87 25.03 -12.15
CA THR A 359 -2.81 25.37 -13.57
C THR A 359 -3.29 24.14 -14.33
N LYS A 360 -4.58 23.80 -14.16
CA LYS A 360 -5.21 22.70 -14.91
C LYS A 360 -5.55 23.20 -16.31
N PHE A 361 -4.69 22.91 -17.27
CA PHE A 361 -5.05 22.93 -18.68
C PHE A 361 -5.82 21.64 -18.99
N SER A 362 -7.09 21.73 -19.39
CA SER A 362 -7.88 20.59 -19.87
C SER A 362 -8.28 20.82 -21.33
N ASN A 363 -8.23 19.76 -22.15
CA ASN A 363 -8.63 19.79 -23.57
C ASN A 363 -7.94 20.86 -24.45
N VAL A 364 -6.73 21.30 -24.07
CA VAL A 364 -6.03 22.35 -24.82
C VAL A 364 -5.18 21.74 -25.95
N PRO A 365 -5.34 22.20 -27.21
CA PRO A 365 -4.49 21.75 -28.31
C PRO A 365 -3.00 22.03 -28.03
N GLN A 366 -2.13 21.05 -28.35
CA GLN A 366 -0.68 21.23 -28.19
C GLN A 366 -0.17 22.41 -29.01
N ARG A 367 0.75 23.20 -28.43
CA ARG A 367 1.40 24.31 -29.11
C ARG A 367 2.36 23.78 -30.17
N HIS A 368 2.23 24.29 -31.40
CA HIS A 368 3.12 23.93 -32.49
C HIS A 368 4.50 24.60 -32.30
N ARG A 369 5.58 23.82 -32.38
CA ARG A 369 6.95 24.28 -32.09
C ARG A 369 7.45 25.41 -33.00
N TYR A 370 6.87 25.57 -34.18
CA TYR A 370 7.24 26.60 -35.17
C TYR A 370 6.24 27.76 -35.24
N PHE A 371 5.41 27.97 -34.22
CA PHE A 371 4.55 29.15 -34.18
C PHE A 371 5.39 30.41 -33.94
N VAL A 372 5.58 31.22 -34.99
CA VAL A 372 6.38 32.45 -34.99
C VAL A 372 5.65 33.57 -35.73
N GLY A 373 5.93 34.84 -35.38
CA GLY A 373 5.53 36.01 -36.19
C GLY A 373 4.10 36.53 -35.99
N ARG A 374 3.62 36.61 -34.74
CA ARG A 374 2.25 37.05 -34.40
C ARG A 374 2.20 38.06 -33.25
N ASP A 375 3.30 38.72 -32.94
CA ASP A 375 3.42 39.59 -31.76
C ASP A 375 2.42 40.75 -31.78
N GLY A 376 2.18 41.37 -32.94
CA GLY A 376 1.19 42.43 -33.08
C GLY A 376 -0.26 41.97 -32.84
N ASP A 377 -0.58 40.72 -33.20
CA ASP A 377 -1.89 40.11 -32.92
C ASP A 377 -2.03 39.79 -31.42
N LEU A 378 -0.96 39.28 -30.79
CA LEU A 378 -0.90 39.02 -29.34
C LEU A 378 -1.01 40.31 -28.52
N ASP A 379 -0.35 41.39 -28.93
CA ASP A 379 -0.44 42.71 -28.28
C ASP A 379 -1.83 43.32 -28.41
N THR A 380 -2.54 43.00 -29.48
CA THR A 380 -3.95 43.39 -29.66
C THR A 380 -4.85 42.61 -28.70
N LEU A 381 -4.62 41.30 -28.53
CA LEU A 381 -5.33 40.49 -27.53
C LEU A 381 -5.06 40.98 -26.11
N ARG A 382 -3.79 41.25 -25.76
CA ARG A 382 -3.40 41.85 -24.46
C ARG A 382 -4.19 43.12 -24.20
N ARG A 383 -4.12 44.12 -25.09
CA ARG A 383 -4.86 45.39 -24.89
C ARG A 383 -6.37 45.21 -24.72
N ARG A 384 -6.99 44.27 -25.46
CA ARG A 384 -8.45 44.07 -25.42
C ARG A 384 -8.91 43.28 -24.21
N LEU A 385 -8.12 42.31 -23.75
CA LEU A 385 -8.51 41.35 -22.72
C LEU A 385 -7.86 41.62 -21.34
N SER A 386 -6.86 42.51 -21.25
CA SER A 386 -6.26 42.90 -19.97
C SER A 386 -7.31 43.40 -18.97
N PRO A 387 -7.22 43.02 -17.68
CA PRO A 387 -8.12 43.51 -16.64
C PRO A 387 -8.10 45.04 -16.55
N SER A 388 -9.28 45.67 -16.36
CA SER A 388 -9.31 47.09 -16.00
C SER A 388 -8.87 47.24 -14.55
N THR A 389 -7.80 48.00 -14.28
CA THR A 389 -7.34 48.28 -12.91
C THR A 389 -8.22 49.29 -12.17
N LYS A 390 -9.30 49.78 -12.79
CA LYS A 390 -10.23 50.72 -12.17
C LYS A 390 -11.66 50.16 -12.24
N THR A 391 -12.26 50.03 -11.06
CA THR A 391 -13.64 49.64 -10.70
C THR A 391 -13.96 48.15 -10.57
N ALA A 392 -14.61 47.81 -9.45
CA ALA A 392 -14.87 46.48 -8.89
C ALA A 392 -15.98 45.68 -9.61
N GLU A 393 -16.37 46.09 -10.83
CA GLU A 393 -17.38 45.40 -11.63
C GLU A 393 -16.84 45.18 -13.06
N SER A 394 -15.94 44.21 -13.20
CA SER A 394 -15.38 43.82 -14.49
C SER A 394 -16.35 42.89 -15.22
N LYS A 395 -17.13 43.42 -16.18
CA LYS A 395 -17.89 42.57 -17.13
C LYS A 395 -16.94 41.65 -17.93
N PRO A 396 -17.38 40.43 -18.30
CA PRO A 396 -16.58 39.54 -19.13
C PRO A 396 -16.18 40.23 -20.44
N LYS A 397 -14.88 40.19 -20.79
CA LYS A 397 -14.37 40.70 -22.05
C LYS A 397 -14.22 39.57 -23.04
N SER A 398 -14.72 39.76 -24.26
CA SER A 398 -14.63 38.79 -25.35
C SER A 398 -13.91 39.39 -26.55
N CYS A 399 -13.03 38.63 -27.20
CA CYS A 399 -12.39 39.01 -28.46
C CYS A 399 -12.57 37.92 -29.51
N LEU A 400 -13.09 38.27 -30.68
CA LEU A 400 -13.22 37.35 -31.81
C LEU A 400 -11.89 37.26 -32.57
N ILE A 401 -11.37 36.04 -32.74
CA ILE A 401 -10.21 35.76 -33.61
C ILE A 401 -10.74 35.14 -34.90
N HIS A 402 -10.58 35.84 -36.03
CA HIS A 402 -11.10 35.40 -37.33
C HIS A 402 -10.03 35.38 -38.42
N GLY A 403 -10.28 34.64 -39.51
CA GLY A 403 -9.35 34.45 -40.62
C GLY A 403 -9.55 33.11 -41.33
N MET A 404 -8.90 32.92 -42.48
CA MET A 404 -9.01 31.68 -43.29
C MET A 404 -8.59 30.43 -42.49
N GLY A 405 -9.07 29.27 -42.93
CA GLY A 405 -8.64 27.96 -42.40
C GLY A 405 -7.11 27.81 -42.46
N GLY A 406 -6.51 27.15 -41.48
CA GLY A 406 -5.06 26.91 -41.45
C GLY A 406 -4.18 28.08 -41.00
N MET A 407 -4.70 29.30 -40.86
CA MET A 407 -3.90 30.50 -40.50
C MET A 407 -3.41 30.57 -39.04
N GLY A 408 -3.58 29.49 -38.25
CA GLY A 408 -3.06 29.39 -36.88
C GLY A 408 -3.89 30.10 -35.80
N LYS A 409 -5.19 30.34 -36.02
CA LYS A 409 -6.08 31.01 -35.04
C LYS A 409 -6.08 30.33 -33.66
N THR A 410 -6.19 29.00 -33.63
CA THR A 410 -6.10 28.17 -32.42
C THR A 410 -4.75 28.34 -31.72
N GLN A 411 -3.66 28.39 -32.49
CA GLN A 411 -2.30 28.56 -31.96
C GLN A 411 -2.09 29.97 -31.40
N LEU A 412 -2.69 31.00 -32.00
CA LEU A 412 -2.67 32.37 -31.49
C LEU A 412 -3.42 32.51 -30.15
N SER A 413 -4.61 31.92 -30.04
CA SER A 413 -5.37 31.91 -28.79
C SER A 413 -4.65 31.11 -27.69
N ARG A 414 -3.97 30.02 -28.06
CA ARG A 414 -3.14 29.25 -27.12
C ARG A 414 -1.91 30.04 -26.65
N ALA A 415 -1.18 30.67 -27.57
CA ALA A 415 -0.01 31.47 -27.24
C ALA A 415 -0.37 32.64 -26.31
N TYR A 416 -1.52 33.28 -26.50
CA TYR A 416 -2.01 34.31 -25.57
C TYR A 416 -2.32 33.74 -24.18
N SER A 417 -2.96 32.57 -24.12
CA SER A 417 -3.27 31.87 -22.86
C SER A 417 -2.01 31.54 -22.05
N ASP A 418 -0.97 31.01 -22.71
CA ASP A 418 0.30 30.67 -22.03
C ASP A 418 1.02 31.92 -21.46
N ASP A 419 0.86 33.07 -22.11
CA ASP A 419 1.50 34.35 -21.72
C ASP A 419 0.67 35.17 -20.72
N SER A 420 -0.54 34.71 -20.35
CA SER A 420 -1.50 35.47 -19.55
C SER A 420 -1.64 34.92 -18.13
N ASN A 421 -1.76 35.80 -17.13
CA ASN A 421 -1.98 35.43 -15.72
C ASN A 421 -3.47 35.16 -15.45
N TYR A 422 -4.08 34.17 -16.10
CA TYR A 422 -5.42 33.70 -15.74
C TYR A 422 -5.33 32.41 -14.93
N ASP A 423 -6.12 32.32 -13.86
CA ASP A 423 -6.13 31.15 -12.97
C ASP A 423 -6.79 29.92 -13.62
N PHE A 424 -7.62 30.12 -14.66
CA PHE A 424 -8.33 29.05 -15.35
C PHE A 424 -8.44 29.28 -16.86
N HIS A 425 -8.26 28.22 -17.65
CA HIS A 425 -8.45 28.22 -19.09
C HIS A 425 -9.39 27.08 -19.50
N PHE A 426 -10.49 27.41 -20.18
CA PHE A 426 -11.44 26.45 -20.73
C PHE A 426 -11.45 26.55 -22.25
N TRP A 427 -11.29 25.42 -22.94
CA TRP A 427 -11.38 25.33 -24.39
C TRP A 427 -12.68 24.59 -24.76
N VAL A 428 -13.58 25.26 -25.49
CA VAL A 428 -14.90 24.74 -25.90
C VAL A 428 -14.93 24.49 -27.40
#